data_AF-A0AB36TUS8-F1
#
_entry.id   AF-A0AB36TUS8-F1
#
_cell.length_a   1.000
_cell.length_b   1.000
_cell.length_c   1.000
_cell.angle_alpha   90.00
_cell.angle_beta   90.00
_cell.angle_gamma   90.00
#
_symmetry.space_group_name_H-M   'P 1'
#
loop_
_entity.id
_entity.type
_entity.pdbx_description
1 polymer ?
#
loop_
_entity_poly.entity_id
_entity_poly.type
_entity_poly.pdbx_seq_one_letter_code
_entity_poly.pdbx_strand_id
1 'polypeptide(L)' 'MFIDEGFGSLDEESLTKAVDALIDLQKSGRFIGVISHVQELKNAMPAVLEVTKQKDGCSQTRFVVK' A
#
# COMPACT_ATOMS: atom_id res chain seq x y z
N MET A 1 -5.86 -10.73 3.72
CA MET A 1 -4.58 -10.66 4.48
C MET A 1 -4.20 -9.20 4.58
N PHE A 2 -3.76 -8.72 5.74
CA PHE A 2 -3.29 -7.36 5.91
C PHE A 2 -1.81 -7.39 6.27
N ILE A 3 -1.04 -6.48 5.69
CA ILE A 3 0.38 -6.29 5.96
C ILE A 3 0.56 -4.85 6.38
N ASP A 4 1.25 -4.64 7.50
CA ASP A 4 1.48 -3.32 8.08
C ASP A 4 2.98 -3.10 8.28
N GLU A 5 3.45 -1.94 7.84
CA GLU A 5 4.81 -1.42 8.01
C GLU A 5 5.96 -2.30 7.45
N GLY A 6 7.20 -1.81 7.51
CA GLY A 6 8.42 -2.55 7.12
C GLY A 6 8.89 -2.38 5.66
N PHE A 7 8.06 -1.86 4.75
CA PHE A 7 8.49 -1.61 3.37
C PHE A 7 9.46 -0.43 3.21
N GLY A 8 9.41 0.55 4.13
CA GLY A 8 10.29 1.71 4.10
C GLY A 8 11.74 1.43 4.51
N SER A 9 12.01 0.26 5.10
CA SER A 9 13.37 -0.19 5.43
C SER A 9 14.01 -1.08 4.36
N LEU A 10 13.27 -1.39 3.30
CA LEU A 10 13.78 -2.17 2.17
C LEU A 10 14.59 -1.27 1.23
N ASP A 11 15.66 -1.81 0.67
CA ASP A 11 16.27 -1.21 -0.52
C ASP A 11 15.31 -1.29 -1.73
N GLU A 12 15.64 -0.54 -2.77
CA GLU A 12 14.79 -0.42 -3.98
C GLU A 12 14.55 -1.75 -4.70
N GLU A 13 15.56 -2.64 -4.74
CA GLU A 13 15.45 -3.96 -5.37
C GLU A 13 14.51 -4.87 -4.56
N SER A 14 14.69 -4.87 -3.25
CA SER A 14 13.86 -5.62 -2.30
C SER A 14 12.40 -5.13 -2.30
N LEU A 15 12.19 -3.81 -2.36
CA LEU A 15 10.86 -3.21 -2.46
C LEU A 15 10.15 -3.65 -3.74
N THR A 16 10.84 -3.63 -4.88
CA THR A 16 10.31 -4.07 -6.17
C THR A 16 9.88 -5.54 -6.10
N LYS A 17 10.75 -6.42 -5.59
CA LYS A 17 10.41 -7.84 -5.39
C LYS A 17 9.20 -8.05 -4.48
N ALA A 18 9.09 -7.24 -3.43
CA ALA A 18 7.96 -7.32 -2.51
C ALA A 18 6.65 -6.91 -3.20
N VAL A 19 6.67 -5.84 -3.99
CA VAL A 19 5.52 -5.39 -4.80
C VAL A 19 5.07 -6.48 -5.78
N ASP A 20 6.01 -7.09 -6.50
CA ASP A 20 5.70 -8.19 -7.44
C ASP A 20 5.05 -9.39 -6.74
N ALA A 21 5.58 -9.79 -5.59
CA ALA A 21 5.01 -10.88 -4.79
C ALA A 21 3.57 -10.57 -4.32
N LEU A 22 3.28 -9.32 -3.95
CA LEU A 22 1.93 -8.89 -3.57
C LEU A 22 0.96 -8.98 -4.75
N ILE A 23 1.39 -8.55 -5.94
CA ILE A 23 0.61 -8.63 -7.18
C ILE A 23 0.30 -10.09 -7.52
N ASP A 24 1.29 -10.98 -7.44
CA ASP A 24 1.08 -12.40 -7.75
C ASP A 24 0.15 -13.09 -6.75
N LEU A 25 0.24 -12.75 -5.47
CA LEU A 25 -0.72 -13.22 -4.48
C LEU A 25 -2.13 -12.69 -4.75
N GLN A 26 -2.28 -11.44 -5.20
CA GLN A 26 -3.58 -10.91 -5.61
C GLN A 26 -4.16 -11.68 -6.80
N LYS A 27 -3.33 -12.07 -7.79
CA LYS A 27 -3.75 -12.90 -8.94
C LYS A 27 -4.28 -14.27 -8.52
N SER A 28 -3.83 -14.81 -7.38
CA SER A 28 -4.37 -16.07 -6.81
C SER A 28 -5.80 -15.93 -6.23
N GLY A 29 -6.41 -14.74 -6.33
CA GLY A 29 -7.75 -14.45 -5.80
C GLY A 29 -7.75 -14.08 -4.32
N ARG A 30 -6.59 -13.89 -3.70
CA ARG A 30 -6.47 -13.50 -2.30
C ARG A 30 -6.58 -11.99 -2.17
N PHE A 31 -7.53 -11.52 -1.36
CA PHE A 31 -7.58 -10.10 -0.98
C PHE A 31 -6.41 -9.74 -0.07
N ILE A 32 -5.63 -8.74 -0.47
CA ILE A 32 -4.49 -8.22 0.27
C ILE A 32 -4.66 -6.72 0.47
N GLY A 33 -4.57 -6.27 1.73
CA GLY A 33 -4.44 -4.87 2.08
C GLY A 33 -3.03 -4.58 2.58
N VAL A 34 -2.45 -3.46 2.16
CA VAL A 34 -1.12 -3.02 2.60
C VAL A 34 -1.25 -1.64 3.22
N ILE A 35 -0.68 -1.46 4.39
CA ILE A 35 -0.57 -0.18 5.08
C ILE A 35 0.90 0.26 4.97
N SER A 36 1.13 1.35 4.26
CA SER A 36 2.47 1.86 4.01
C SER A 36 2.44 3.35 3.67
N HIS A 37 3.51 4.06 4.02
CA HIS A 37 3.76 5.44 3.59
C HIS A 37 4.64 5.51 2.33
N VAL A 38 5.08 4.37 1.79
CA VAL A 38 5.98 4.28 0.63
C VAL A 38 5.21 4.54 -0.67
N GLN A 39 5.72 5.47 -1.48
CA GLN A 39 5.00 5.98 -2.66
C GLN A 39 4.94 4.96 -3.80
N GLU A 40 5.98 4.15 -3.96
CA GLU A 40 6.10 3.10 -4.97
C GLU A 40 4.99 2.05 -4.79
N LEU A 41 4.72 1.63 -3.55
CA LEU A 41 3.62 0.73 -3.21
C LEU A 41 2.27 1.35 -3.56
N LYS A 42 2.05 2.62 -3.19
CA LYS A 42 0.84 3.35 -3.57
C LYS A 42 0.65 3.40 -5.09
N ASN A 43 1.73 3.53 -5.86
CA ASN A 43 1.68 3.59 -7.32
C ASN A 43 1.35 2.23 -7.96
N ALA A 44 1.82 1.13 -7.38
CA ALA A 44 1.57 -0.21 -7.88
C ALA A 44 0.14 -0.73 -7.60
N MET A 45 -0.51 -0.26 -6.55
CA MET A 45 -1.82 -0.76 -6.16
C MET A 45 -2.96 -0.19 -7.04
N PRO A 46 -3.95 -1.01 -7.42
CA PRO A 46 -5.10 -0.59 -8.26
C PRO A 46 -6.11 0.27 -7.51
N ALA A 47 -6.20 0.10 -6.18
CA ALA A 47 -7.06 0.90 -5.33
C ALA A 47 -6.31 1.29 -4.05
N VAL A 48 -6.49 2.52 -3.60
CA VAL A 48 -5.81 3.09 -2.44
C VAL A 48 -6.81 3.83 -1.57
N LEU A 49 -6.78 3.58 -0.27
CA LEU A 49 -7.44 4.42 0.71
C LEU A 49 -6.43 5.46 1.20
N GLU A 50 -6.51 6.68 0.67
CA GLU A 50 -5.67 7.78 1.11
C GLU A 50 -6.15 8.29 2.46
N VAL A 51 -5.25 8.41 3.43
CA VAL A 51 -5.52 8.99 4.75
C VAL A 51 -4.76 10.32 4.85
N THR A 52 -5.49 11.41 5.06
CA THR A 52 -4.93 12.75 5.23
C THR A 52 -5.24 13.27 6.63
N LYS A 53 -4.20 13.60 7.39
CA LYS A 53 -4.36 14.22 8.72
C LYS A 53 -4.86 15.66 8.57
N GLN A 54 -5.91 16.02 9.29
CA GLN A 54 -6.46 17.38 9.34
C GLN A 54 -5.91 18.15 10.56
N LYS A 55 -6.03 19.48 10.52
CA LYS A 55 -5.49 20.38 11.56
C LYS A 55 -6.29 20.33 12.86
N ASP A 56 -7.53 19.86 12.82
CA ASP A 56 -8.45 19.73 13.95
C ASP A 56 -8.20 18.44 14.77
N GLY A 57 -7.17 17.66 14.42
CA GLY A 57 -6.85 16.39 15.07
C GLY A 57 -7.59 15.19 14.49
N CYS A 58 -8.48 15.38 13.51
CA CYS A 58 -9.13 14.30 12.79
C CYS A 58 -8.31 13.84 11.57
N SER A 59 -8.70 12.71 10.99
CA SER A 59 -8.18 12.22 9.72
C SER A 59 -9.31 12.08 8.72
N GLN A 60 -9.09 12.52 7.49
CA GLN A 60 -10.00 12.31 6.38
C GLN A 60 -9.50 11.17 5.51
N THR A 61 -10.41 10.32 5.08
CA THR A 61 -10.09 9.22 4.17
C THR A 61 -10.79 9.40 2.82
N ARG A 62 -10.12 8.95 1.75
CA ARG A 62 -10.69 8.96 0.39
C ARG A 62 -10.21 7.74 -0.37
N PHE A 63 -11.14 7.03 -1.02
CA PHE A 63 -10.79 5.99 -1.97
C PHE A 63 -10.37 6.60 -3.31
N VAL A 64 -9.25 6.13 -3.83
CA VAL A 64 -8.74 6.40 -5.17
C VAL A 64 -8.61 5.06 -5.87
N VAL A 65 -9.39 4.85 -6.92
CA VAL A 65 -9.34 3.64 -7.76
C VAL A 65 -8.78 4.05 -9.12
N LYS A 66 -7.79 3.30 -9.61
CA LYS A 66 -7.16 3.49 -10.91
C LYS A 66 -7.80 2.60 -11.97
#